data_AF-Q2T6H5-F1
#
_entry.id   AF-Q2T6H5-F1
#
_cell.length_a   1.000
_cell.length_b   1.000
_cell.length_c   1.000
_cell.angle_alpha   90.00
_cell.angle_beta   90.00
_cell.angle_gamma   90.00
#
_symmetry.space_group_name_H-M   'P 1'
#
loop_
_entity.id
_entity.type
_entity.pdbx_description
1 polymer ?
#
loop_
_entity_poly.entity_id
_entity_poly.type
_entity_poly.pdbx_seq_one_letter_code
_entity_poly.pdbx_strand_id
1 'polypeptide(L)'
;MRMVRKHVCLEDRLNILDTAHAVAHNYPGGCESLAPRLGVSPAVLRSKVNPNTGTHKLTLQEAVRIGEVTDNDAILEAWAGERGYALVKLPSAVDCCDAAIVELMGKAWSTHGDVGQEIVKTLEDGRVERHEIERVDHRIFKHAQVLLDISARLRGMAE
;
A
#
# COMPACT_ATOMS: atom_id res chain seq x y z
N MET A 1 -11.58 -17.85 -28.08
CA MET A 1 -11.21 -16.99 -26.93
C MET A 1 -12.38 -17.01 -25.94
N ARG A 2 -12.28 -17.80 -24.86
CA ARG A 2 -13.37 -17.93 -23.88
C ARG A 2 -13.23 -16.76 -22.90
N MET A 3 -14.24 -15.89 -22.81
CA MET A 3 -14.28 -14.81 -21.82
C MET A 3 -14.22 -15.42 -20.42
N VAL A 4 -13.17 -15.07 -19.65
CA VAL A 4 -13.08 -15.35 -18.21
C VAL A 4 -14.27 -14.65 -17.54
N ARG A 5 -15.17 -15.44 -16.92
CA ARG A 5 -16.36 -14.91 -16.26
C ARG A 5 -15.96 -14.09 -15.03
N LYS A 6 -16.58 -12.91 -14.90
CA LYS A 6 -16.47 -12.00 -13.76
C LYS A 6 -16.97 -12.67 -12.47
N HIS A 7 -16.06 -13.15 -11.65
CA HIS A 7 -16.24 -13.17 -10.20
C HIS A 7 -15.02 -12.49 -9.60
N VAL A 8 -15.06 -11.16 -9.55
CA VAL A 8 -14.09 -10.38 -8.76
C VAL A 8 -14.49 -10.61 -7.30
N CYS A 9 -13.72 -11.44 -6.60
CA CYS A 9 -13.81 -11.63 -5.16
C CYS A 9 -13.41 -10.31 -4.46
N LEU A 10 -14.39 -9.50 -4.08
CA LEU A 10 -14.21 -8.31 -3.24
C LEU A 10 -14.14 -8.66 -1.73
N GLU A 11 -14.18 -9.95 -1.37
CA GLU A 11 -14.51 -10.38 0.00
C GLU A 11 -13.32 -10.62 0.95
N ASP A 12 -12.06 -10.42 0.51
CA ASP A 12 -10.87 -10.72 1.34
C ASP A 12 -9.97 -9.50 1.63
N ARG A 13 -10.48 -8.26 1.54
CA ARG A 13 -9.73 -7.12 2.08
C ARG A 13 -9.99 -7.06 3.59
N LEU A 14 -8.96 -7.31 4.40
CA LEU A 14 -9.03 -7.06 5.84
C LEU A 14 -9.56 -5.65 6.05
N ASN A 15 -10.57 -5.50 6.90
CA ASN A 15 -11.06 -4.17 7.23
C ASN A 15 -9.97 -3.38 7.99
N ILE A 16 -10.09 -2.05 8.00
CA ILE A 16 -9.10 -1.16 8.62
C ILE A 16 -8.81 -1.54 10.09
N LEU A 17 -9.83 -1.99 10.83
CA LEU A 17 -9.70 -2.32 12.25
C LEU A 17 -8.92 -3.62 12.49
N ASP A 18 -9.19 -4.66 11.71
CA ASP A 18 -8.43 -5.91 11.75
C ASP A 18 -6.97 -5.69 11.35
N THR A 19 -6.74 -4.74 10.43
CA THR A 19 -5.40 -4.35 10.01
C THR A 19 -4.66 -3.64 11.14
N ALA A 20 -5.31 -2.68 11.81
CA ALA A 20 -4.73 -2.00 12.98
C ALA A 20 -4.44 -2.99 14.13
N HIS A 21 -5.33 -3.96 14.35
CA HIS A 21 -5.11 -5.07 15.28
C HIS A 21 -3.84 -5.85 14.92
N ALA A 22 -3.71 -6.27 13.67
CA ALA A 22 -2.57 -7.04 13.20
C ALA A 22 -1.25 -6.26 13.32
N VAL A 23 -1.21 -4.99 12.90
CA VAL A 23 -0.01 -4.14 13.01
C VAL A 23 0.46 -4.05 14.46
N ALA A 24 -0.45 -3.81 15.41
CA ALA A 24 -0.07 -3.67 16.81
C ALA A 24 0.40 -4.99 17.46
N HIS A 25 -0.16 -6.14 17.07
CA HIS A 25 0.22 -7.44 17.62
C HIS A 25 1.47 -8.02 16.95
N ASN A 26 1.69 -7.75 15.66
CA ASN A 26 2.83 -8.24 14.90
C ASN A 26 4.07 -7.35 15.02
N TYR A 27 3.95 -6.16 15.60
CA TYR A 27 5.10 -5.33 15.94
C TYR A 27 6.09 -6.12 16.82
N PRO A 28 7.42 -6.01 16.63
CA PRO A 28 8.38 -6.70 17.49
C PRO A 28 8.15 -6.42 18.98
N GLY A 29 7.87 -7.47 19.75
CA GLY A 29 7.48 -7.36 21.17
C GLY A 29 6.02 -6.93 21.42
N GLY A 30 5.20 -6.93 20.36
CA GLY A 30 3.75 -6.70 20.37
C GLY A 30 3.32 -5.37 20.98
N CYS A 31 2.09 -5.36 21.50
CA CYS A 31 1.53 -4.20 22.20
C CYS A 31 2.35 -3.79 23.43
N GLU A 32 3.05 -4.73 24.07
CA GLU A 32 3.89 -4.45 25.25
C GLU A 32 5.06 -3.51 24.90
N SER A 33 5.64 -3.67 23.69
CA SER A 33 6.72 -2.80 23.21
C SER A 33 6.22 -1.56 22.47
N LEU A 34 5.10 -1.67 21.76
CA LEU A 34 4.55 -0.55 20.97
C LEU A 34 3.87 0.52 21.84
N ALA A 35 3.07 0.11 22.84
CA ALA A 35 2.22 1.02 23.61
C ALA A 35 2.99 2.15 24.32
N PRO A 36 4.16 1.90 24.97
CA PRO A 36 4.95 2.97 25.58
C PRO A 36 5.41 4.04 24.58
N ARG A 37 5.72 3.64 23.33
CA ARG A 37 6.11 4.57 22.25
C ARG A 37 4.93 5.45 21.79
N LEU A 38 3.71 4.98 22.03
CA LEU A 38 2.46 5.70 21.78
C LEU A 38 1.97 6.51 22.99
N GLY A 39 2.64 6.40 24.15
CA GLY A 39 2.26 7.10 25.38
C GLY A 39 1.05 6.49 26.09
N VAL A 40 0.74 5.22 25.84
CA VAL A 40 -0.38 4.49 26.49
C VAL A 40 0.10 3.19 27.12
N SER A 41 -0.72 2.58 27.98
CA SER A 41 -0.40 1.27 28.53
C SER A 41 -0.69 0.16 27.50
N PRO A 42 0.01 -0.99 27.57
CA PRO A 42 -0.24 -2.13 26.68
C PRO A 42 -1.68 -2.64 26.72
N ALA A 43 -2.32 -2.62 27.90
CA ALA A 43 -3.72 -2.99 28.06
C ALA A 43 -4.66 -2.00 27.32
N VAL A 44 -4.38 -0.69 27.40
CA VAL A 44 -5.14 0.33 26.67
C VAL A 44 -4.98 0.15 25.16
N LEU A 45 -3.75 -0.05 24.68
CA LEU A 45 -3.50 -0.29 23.25
C LEU A 45 -4.25 -1.54 22.75
N ARG A 46 -4.15 -2.67 23.46
CA ARG A 46 -4.89 -3.91 23.14
C ARG A 46 -6.39 -3.67 23.06
N SER A 47 -6.96 -2.90 23.99
CA SER A 47 -8.39 -2.56 23.96
C SER A 47 -8.72 -1.68 22.75
N LYS A 48 -7.87 -0.71 22.43
CA LYS A 48 -8.08 0.24 21.30
C LYS A 48 -8.04 -0.43 19.94
N VAL A 49 -7.12 -1.36 19.74
CA VAL A 49 -6.96 -2.06 18.46
C VAL A 49 -7.83 -3.31 18.35
N ASN A 50 -8.57 -3.69 19.40
CA ASN A 50 -9.49 -4.82 19.34
C ASN A 50 -10.82 -4.40 18.66
N PRO A 51 -11.14 -4.92 17.46
CA PRO A 51 -12.34 -4.54 16.72
C PRO A 51 -13.64 -4.85 17.49
N ASN A 52 -13.61 -5.82 18.41
CA ASN A 52 -14.75 -6.22 19.24
C ASN A 52 -14.95 -5.32 20.47
N THR A 53 -14.05 -4.37 20.76
CA THR A 53 -14.21 -3.44 21.89
C THR A 53 -15.13 -2.29 21.50
N GLY A 54 -16.27 -2.14 22.17
CA GLY A 54 -17.26 -1.08 21.89
C GLY A 54 -16.91 0.32 22.40
N THR A 55 -16.00 0.45 23.37
CA THR A 55 -15.77 1.70 24.12
C THR A 55 -14.48 2.41 23.73
N HIS A 56 -13.34 1.82 24.10
CA HIS A 56 -12.01 2.37 23.82
C HIS A 56 -11.71 2.19 22.33
N LYS A 57 -12.12 3.13 21.50
CA LYS A 57 -11.85 3.10 20.06
C LYS A 57 -10.48 3.69 19.75
N LEU A 58 -9.83 3.12 18.74
CA LEU A 58 -8.66 3.73 18.12
C LEU A 58 -9.08 5.03 17.42
N THR A 59 -8.48 6.14 17.80
CA THR A 59 -8.71 7.42 17.12
C THR A 59 -7.88 7.52 15.83
N LEU A 60 -8.29 8.40 14.91
CA LEU A 60 -7.53 8.63 13.67
C LEU A 60 -6.09 9.06 13.95
N GLN A 61 -5.89 9.95 14.94
CA GLN A 61 -4.55 10.42 15.31
C GLN A 61 -3.68 9.29 15.85
N GLU A 62 -4.26 8.34 16.59
CA GLU A 62 -3.53 7.15 17.07
C GLU A 62 -3.20 6.19 15.94
N ALA A 63 -4.10 5.99 14.98
CA ALA A 63 -3.83 5.18 13.79
C ALA A 63 -2.66 5.75 12.97
N VAL A 64 -2.64 7.08 12.76
CA VAL A 64 -1.52 7.78 12.11
C VAL A 64 -0.22 7.57 12.90
N ARG A 65 -0.27 7.80 14.22
CA ARG A 65 0.91 7.64 15.09
C ARG A 65 1.43 6.21 15.11
N ILE A 66 0.57 5.20 15.06
CA ILE A 66 0.96 3.80 14.90
C ILE A 66 1.76 3.64 13.61
N GLY A 67 1.25 4.13 12.48
CA GLY A 67 1.96 4.08 11.19
C GLY A 67 3.35 4.72 11.26
N GLU A 68 3.46 5.93 11.79
CA GLU A 68 4.73 6.65 11.94
C GLU A 68 5.74 5.92 12.85
N VAL A 69 5.29 5.41 14.00
CA VAL A 69 6.15 4.76 15.00
C VAL A 69 6.63 3.38 14.52
N THR A 70 5.81 2.71 13.71
CA THR A 70 6.10 1.37 13.18
C THR A 70 6.72 1.38 11.79
N ASP A 71 6.73 2.54 11.11
CA ASP A 71 7.05 2.68 9.68
C ASP A 71 6.26 1.67 8.82
N ASN A 72 4.95 1.57 9.10
CA ASN A 72 4.06 0.59 8.48
C ASN A 72 2.80 1.27 7.93
N ASP A 73 2.69 1.29 6.60
CA ASP A 73 1.61 1.93 5.85
C ASP A 73 0.34 1.06 5.74
N ALA A 74 0.28 -0.15 6.33
CA ALA A 74 -0.81 -1.11 6.12
C ALA A 74 -2.20 -0.58 6.49
N ILE A 75 -2.33 0.22 7.56
CA ILE A 75 -3.61 0.82 7.96
C ILE A 75 -4.10 1.80 6.87
N LEU A 76 -3.18 2.58 6.29
CA LEU A 76 -3.48 3.50 5.20
C LEU A 76 -3.84 2.74 3.92
N GLU A 77 -3.11 1.68 3.61
CA GLU A 77 -3.39 0.78 2.47
C GLU A 77 -4.76 0.11 2.58
N ALA A 78 -5.12 -0.39 3.76
CA ALA A 78 -6.43 -0.98 4.02
C ALA A 78 -7.55 0.03 3.77
N TRP A 79 -7.39 1.27 4.27
CA TRP A 79 -8.40 2.31 4.06
C TRP A 79 -8.53 2.73 2.60
N ALA A 80 -7.41 2.92 1.89
CA ALA A 80 -7.44 3.17 0.45
C ALA A 80 -8.14 2.02 -0.28
N GLY A 81 -7.82 0.79 0.11
CA GLY A 81 -8.37 -0.43 -0.45
C GLY A 81 -9.88 -0.56 -0.27
N GLU A 82 -10.43 -0.27 0.91
CA GLU A 82 -11.88 -0.27 1.15
C GLU A 82 -12.63 0.70 0.24
N ARG A 83 -11.95 1.76 -0.21
CA ARG A 83 -12.52 2.79 -1.08
C ARG A 83 -12.23 2.56 -2.57
N GLY A 84 -11.63 1.43 -2.93
CA GLY A 84 -11.24 1.12 -4.31
C GLY A 84 -10.08 1.96 -4.82
N TYR A 85 -9.34 2.62 -3.93
CA TYR A 85 -8.09 3.29 -4.25
C TYR A 85 -6.91 2.37 -3.97
N ALA A 86 -5.78 2.76 -4.50
CA ALA A 86 -4.51 2.22 -4.12
C ALA A 86 -3.48 3.33 -4.07
N LEU A 87 -2.42 3.08 -3.29
CA LEU A 87 -1.47 4.10 -2.91
C LEU A 87 -0.22 3.99 -3.77
N VAL A 88 0.31 5.14 -4.13
CA VAL A 88 1.59 5.26 -4.82
C VAL A 88 2.46 6.13 -3.93
N LYS A 89 3.43 5.52 -3.26
CA LYS A 89 4.38 6.25 -2.40
C LYS A 89 5.21 7.19 -3.29
N LEU A 90 5.12 8.48 -3.02
CA LEU A 90 5.91 9.49 -3.73
C LEU A 90 7.38 9.39 -3.30
N PRO A 91 8.32 9.64 -4.21
CA PRO A 91 9.74 9.70 -3.86
C PRO A 91 9.98 10.94 -3.00
N SER A 92 10.97 10.89 -2.09
CA SER A 92 11.50 12.12 -1.50
C SER A 92 12.10 12.95 -2.64
N ALA A 93 11.67 14.20 -2.77
CA ALA A 93 12.22 15.13 -3.75
C ALA A 93 13.69 15.41 -3.38
N VAL A 94 14.61 14.64 -3.96
CA VAL A 94 16.05 14.84 -3.82
C VAL A 94 16.59 15.20 -5.20
N ASP A 95 17.15 16.40 -5.29
CA ASP A 95 17.99 16.97 -6.35
C ASP A 95 17.67 16.52 -7.78
N CYS A 96 16.90 17.35 -8.48
CA CYS A 96 16.56 17.13 -9.88
C CYS A 96 17.67 17.66 -10.81
N CYS A 97 18.19 16.81 -11.69
CA CYS A 97 18.89 17.24 -12.89
C CYS A 97 18.15 16.73 -14.14
N ASP A 98 18.24 17.47 -15.25
CA ASP A 98 17.48 17.18 -16.49
C ASP A 98 17.78 15.79 -17.06
N ALA A 99 19.03 15.33 -16.97
CA ALA A 99 19.44 13.99 -17.40
C ALA A 99 18.64 12.89 -16.68
N ALA A 100 18.26 13.14 -15.43
CA ALA A 100 17.53 12.20 -14.61
C ALA A 100 16.05 12.06 -15.05
N ILE A 101 15.49 12.97 -15.85
CA ILE A 101 14.13 12.84 -16.41
C ILE A 101 14.11 11.92 -17.63
N VAL A 102 15.09 12.04 -18.53
CA VAL A 102 15.19 11.18 -19.72
C VAL A 102 15.36 9.70 -19.32
N GLU A 103 16.18 9.44 -18.30
CA GLU A 103 16.32 8.10 -17.71
C GLU A 103 15.00 7.58 -17.13
N LEU A 104 14.22 8.44 -16.44
CA LEU A 104 12.91 8.06 -15.93
C LEU A 104 11.90 7.77 -17.05
N MET A 105 11.97 8.48 -18.17
CA MET A 105 11.15 8.18 -19.35
C MET A 105 11.47 6.78 -19.91
N GLY A 106 12.76 6.44 -20.04
CA GLY A 106 13.19 5.09 -20.40
C GLY A 106 12.66 4.03 -19.43
N LYS A 107 12.76 4.30 -18.13
CA LYS A 107 12.23 3.45 -17.06
C LYS A 107 10.70 3.31 -17.14
N ALA A 108 9.98 4.37 -17.50
CA ALA A 108 8.53 4.33 -17.66
C ALA A 108 8.13 3.36 -18.78
N TRP A 109 8.80 3.40 -19.93
CA TRP A 109 8.54 2.44 -21.01
C TRP A 109 8.92 1.00 -20.64
N SER A 110 10.07 0.81 -19.99
CA SER A 110 10.48 -0.51 -19.52
C SER A 110 9.46 -1.10 -18.53
N THR A 111 9.03 -0.33 -17.54
CA THR A 111 8.02 -0.79 -16.56
C THR A 111 6.64 -0.98 -17.18
N HIS A 112 6.29 -0.21 -18.21
CA HIS A 112 5.08 -0.48 -19.00
C HIS A 112 5.17 -1.83 -19.74
N GLY A 113 6.34 -2.15 -20.29
CA GLY A 113 6.62 -3.45 -20.88
C GLY A 113 6.49 -4.61 -19.88
N ASP A 114 6.99 -4.43 -18.66
CA ASP A 114 6.84 -5.42 -17.57
C ASP A 114 5.36 -5.70 -17.26
N VAL A 115 4.52 -4.65 -17.23
CA VAL A 115 3.07 -4.79 -17.01
C VAL A 115 2.46 -5.64 -18.14
N GLY A 116 2.76 -5.31 -19.39
CA GLY A 116 2.27 -6.08 -20.54
C GLY A 116 2.68 -7.55 -20.50
N GLN A 117 3.95 -7.83 -20.16
CA GLN A 117 4.47 -9.19 -20.04
C GLN A 117 3.76 -10.00 -18.95
N GLU A 118 3.56 -9.41 -17.76
CA GLU A 118 2.90 -10.12 -16.65
C GLU A 118 1.42 -10.38 -16.98
N ILE A 119 0.74 -9.46 -17.66
CA ILE A 119 -0.64 -9.66 -18.13
C ILE A 119 -0.70 -10.80 -19.16
N VAL A 120 0.18 -10.82 -20.16
CA VAL A 120 0.23 -11.90 -21.15
C VAL A 120 0.42 -13.23 -20.45
N LYS A 121 1.42 -13.33 -19.57
CA LYS A 121 1.72 -14.52 -18.79
C LYS A 121 0.53 -15.01 -17.97
N THR A 122 -0.17 -14.09 -17.29
CA THR A 122 -1.36 -14.39 -16.48
C THR A 122 -2.53 -14.93 -17.32
N LEU A 123 -2.54 -14.69 -18.63
CA LEU A 123 -3.61 -15.13 -19.53
C LEU A 123 -3.24 -16.37 -20.36
N GLU A 124 -1.98 -16.85 -20.28
CA GLU A 124 -1.45 -17.92 -21.14
C GLU A 124 -2.18 -19.25 -20.99
N ASP A 125 -2.54 -19.63 -19.76
CA ASP A 125 -3.19 -20.92 -19.47
C ASP A 125 -4.73 -20.85 -19.51
N GLY A 126 -5.28 -19.66 -19.74
CA GLY A 126 -6.73 -19.39 -19.78
C GLY A 126 -7.42 -19.34 -18.42
N ARG A 127 -6.68 -19.31 -17.31
CA ARG A 127 -7.18 -19.20 -15.94
C ARG A 127 -6.43 -18.08 -15.22
N VAL A 128 -7.14 -17.29 -14.41
CA VAL A 128 -6.53 -16.21 -13.63
C VAL A 128 -6.65 -16.55 -12.16
N GLU A 129 -5.52 -16.62 -11.46
CA GLU A 129 -5.48 -16.89 -10.02
C GLU A 129 -5.21 -15.62 -9.21
N ARG A 130 -5.64 -15.62 -7.93
CA ARG A 130 -5.56 -14.45 -7.04
C ARG A 130 -4.13 -13.93 -6.90
N HIS A 131 -3.18 -14.85 -6.71
CA HIS A 131 -1.77 -14.52 -6.55
C HIS A 131 -1.14 -13.94 -7.84
N GLU A 132 -1.77 -14.14 -9.01
CA GLU A 132 -1.33 -13.55 -10.29
C GLU A 132 -1.86 -12.14 -10.45
N ILE A 133 -3.10 -11.89 -10.03
CA ILE A 133 -3.66 -10.54 -9.93
C ILE A 133 -2.77 -9.68 -9.02
N GLU A 134 -2.35 -10.21 -7.87
CA GLU A 134 -1.43 -9.51 -6.96
C GLU A 134 -0.09 -9.14 -7.63
N ARG A 135 0.45 -10.02 -8.50
CA ARG A 135 1.66 -9.70 -9.28
C ARG A 135 1.40 -8.62 -10.33
N VAL A 136 0.29 -8.70 -11.06
CA VAL A 136 -0.10 -7.68 -12.05
C VAL A 136 -0.28 -6.32 -11.39
N ASP A 137 -1.03 -6.28 -10.28
CA ASP A 137 -1.22 -5.07 -9.48
C ASP A 137 0.12 -4.49 -9.03
N HIS A 138 1.02 -5.31 -8.50
CA HIS A 138 2.37 -4.87 -8.11
C HIS A 138 3.13 -4.22 -9.27
N ARG A 139 3.08 -4.79 -10.49
CA ARG A 139 3.72 -4.20 -11.69
C ARG A 139 3.07 -2.88 -12.08
N ILE A 140 1.74 -2.78 -12.01
CA ILE A 140 0.99 -1.55 -12.30
C ILE A 140 1.38 -0.44 -11.31
N PHE A 141 1.42 -0.72 -10.01
CA PHE A 141 1.81 0.26 -9.00
C PHE A 141 3.25 0.74 -9.20
N LYS A 142 4.16 -0.17 -9.53
CA LYS A 142 5.54 0.19 -9.85
C LYS A 142 5.63 1.10 -11.07
N HIS A 143 4.83 0.87 -12.11
CA HIS A 143 4.77 1.77 -13.26
C HIS A 143 4.18 3.14 -12.90
N ALA A 144 3.10 3.16 -12.11
CA ALA A 144 2.50 4.40 -11.63
C ALA A 144 3.47 5.22 -10.77
N GLN A 145 4.26 4.58 -9.91
CA GLN A 145 5.33 5.22 -9.13
C GLN A 145 6.30 5.98 -10.06
N VAL A 146 6.78 5.35 -11.13
CA VAL A 146 7.70 6.00 -12.08
C VAL A 146 7.07 7.23 -12.73
N LEU A 147 5.78 7.19 -13.08
CA LEU A 147 5.08 8.35 -13.64
C LEU A 147 4.93 9.48 -12.61
N LEU A 148 4.66 9.15 -11.35
CA LEU A 148 4.60 10.14 -10.28
C LEU A 148 5.99 10.69 -9.93
N ASP A 149 7.06 9.90 -10.04
CA ASP A 149 8.44 10.37 -9.89
C ASP A 149 8.75 11.46 -10.92
N ILE A 150 8.36 11.24 -12.18
CA ILE A 150 8.52 12.24 -13.26
C ILE A 150 7.76 13.52 -12.89
N SER A 151 6.50 13.40 -12.47
CA SER A 151 5.69 14.57 -12.09
C SER A 151 6.29 15.32 -10.89
N ALA A 152 6.76 14.61 -9.87
CA ALA A 152 7.38 15.19 -8.69
C ALA A 152 8.67 15.96 -9.05
N ARG A 153 9.49 15.42 -9.95
CA ARG A 153 10.70 16.09 -10.42
C ARG A 153 10.40 17.34 -11.24
N LEU A 154 9.43 17.26 -12.15
CA LEU A 154 8.98 18.43 -12.91
C LEU A 154 8.46 19.54 -11.99
N ARG A 155 7.75 19.20 -10.91
CA ARG A 155 7.34 20.19 -9.89
C ARG A 155 8.53 20.83 -9.18
N GLY A 156 9.59 20.07 -8.91
CA GLY A 156 10.82 20.59 -8.31
C GLY A 156 11.61 21.53 -9.22
N MET A 157 11.34 21.52 -10.52
CA MET A 157 11.97 22.41 -11.51
C MET A 157 11.12 23.66 -11.82
N ALA A 158 9.90 23.75 -11.29
CA ALA A 158 9.04 24.90 -11.52
C ALA A 158 9.51 26.10 -10.68
N GLU A 159 9.63 27.27 -11.32
CA GLU A 159 9.93 28.57 -10.69
C GLU A 159 8.70 29.19 -9.99
#